data_AF-A0A4Q2VPP4-F1
#
_entry.id   AF-A0A4Q2VPP4-F1
#
_cell.length_a   1.000
_cell.length_b   1.000
_cell.length_c   1.000
_cell.angle_alpha   90.00
_cell.angle_beta   90.00
_cell.angle_gamma   90.00
#
_symmetry.space_group_name_H-M   'P 1'
#
loop_
_entity.id
_entity.type
_entity.pdbx_description
1 polymer ?
#
loop_
_entity_poly.entity_id
_entity_poly.type
_entity_poly.pdbx_seq_one_letter_code
_entity_poly.pdbx_strand_id
1 'polypeptide(L)'
;MASETVPEPRTHNDYHVGWVCALPTEQTAAIATLDQRHENLPKPPNDNNTYTLGSIGKHSVVIACLPKGKIGTISAATVATNMISTFQGIKFCLMVGIGGGIPPKVRLGDVVVSTPVGALPGVVQYDLGKAHHGGKFERTGALNSPPN
;
A
#
# COMPACT_ATOMS: atom_id res chain seq x y z
N MET A 1 -36.87 -21.20 0.28
CA MET A 1 -36.49 -20.16 1.26
C MET A 1 -34.99 -20.20 1.38
N ALA A 2 -34.28 -19.23 0.81
CA ALA A 2 -32.83 -19.14 0.96
C ALA A 2 -32.55 -18.71 2.39
N SER A 3 -31.77 -19.52 3.12
CA SER A 3 -31.21 -19.12 4.40
C SER A 3 -30.32 -17.90 4.14
N GLU A 4 -30.74 -16.74 4.60
CA GLU A 4 -29.84 -15.61 4.78
C GLU A 4 -28.82 -16.03 5.84
N THR A 5 -27.65 -16.45 5.38
CA THR A 5 -26.50 -16.67 6.24
C THR A 5 -26.09 -15.31 6.79
N VAL A 6 -26.41 -15.04 8.05
CA VAL A 6 -25.82 -13.90 8.77
C VAL A 6 -24.31 -14.06 8.65
N PRO A 7 -23.58 -13.12 8.01
CA PRO A 7 -22.14 -13.26 7.84
C PRO A 7 -21.51 -13.35 9.23
N GLU A 8 -20.65 -14.34 9.44
CA GLU A 8 -19.92 -14.42 10.71
C GLU A 8 -19.17 -13.11 10.98
N PRO A 9 -19.13 -12.67 12.24
CA PRO A 9 -18.46 -11.43 12.60
C PRO A 9 -16.97 -11.54 12.26
N ARG A 10 -16.52 -10.66 11.35
CA ARG A 10 -15.11 -10.59 10.96
C ARG A 10 -14.28 -9.95 12.05
N THR A 11 -13.02 -10.34 12.10
CA THR A 11 -11.99 -9.84 13.00
C THR A 11 -10.83 -9.25 12.21
N HIS A 12 -9.89 -8.58 12.89
CA HIS A 12 -8.69 -8.03 12.26
C HIS A 12 -7.82 -9.11 11.61
N ASN A 13 -7.88 -10.36 12.08
CA ASN A 13 -7.07 -11.46 11.59
C ASN A 13 -7.59 -12.05 10.28
N ASP A 14 -8.80 -11.70 9.84
CA ASP A 14 -9.41 -12.23 8.61
C ASP A 14 -8.94 -11.48 7.35
N TYR A 15 -8.13 -10.44 7.51
CA TYR A 15 -7.61 -9.61 6.43
C TYR A 15 -6.15 -9.92 6.15
N HIS A 16 -5.84 -10.20 4.89
CA HIS A 16 -4.55 -10.77 4.50
C HIS A 16 -3.75 -9.90 3.54
N VAL A 17 -4.39 -8.89 2.94
CA VAL A 17 -3.77 -7.97 1.98
C VAL A 17 -3.97 -6.54 2.45
N GLY A 18 -2.88 -5.82 2.66
CA GLY A 18 -2.92 -4.37 2.86
C GLY A 18 -2.80 -3.64 1.53
N TRP A 19 -3.56 -2.57 1.34
CA TRP A 19 -3.49 -1.68 0.18
C TRP A 19 -3.37 -0.24 0.68
N VAL A 20 -2.22 0.38 0.43
CA VAL A 20 -1.94 1.77 0.79
C VAL A 20 -2.00 2.64 -0.46
N CYS A 21 -2.80 3.71 -0.40
CA CYS A 21 -2.96 4.73 -1.43
C CYS A 21 -2.29 6.04 -0.97
N ALA A 22 -1.63 6.75 -1.87
CA ALA A 22 -1.03 8.06 -1.58
C ALA A 22 -2.07 9.20 -1.64
N LEU A 23 -3.06 9.08 -2.53
CA LEU A 23 -4.04 10.13 -2.82
C LEU A 23 -5.48 9.65 -2.61
N PRO A 24 -6.40 10.56 -2.23
CA PRO A 24 -7.82 10.23 -2.11
C PRO A 24 -8.43 9.67 -3.38
N THR A 25 -8.02 10.17 -4.56
CA THR A 25 -8.50 9.67 -5.86
C THR A 25 -8.10 8.21 -6.10
N GLU A 26 -6.89 7.83 -5.66
CA GLU A 26 -6.42 6.44 -5.72
C GLU A 26 -7.22 5.55 -4.76
N GLN A 27 -7.50 6.05 -3.55
CA GLN A 27 -8.37 5.36 -2.60
C GLN A 27 -9.79 5.17 -3.15
N THR A 28 -10.36 6.17 -3.81
CA THR A 28 -11.67 6.05 -4.46
C THR A 28 -11.67 4.93 -5.49
N ALA A 29 -10.63 4.84 -6.33
CA ALA A 29 -10.48 3.76 -7.29
C ALA A 29 -10.30 2.39 -6.62
N ALA A 30 -9.50 2.30 -5.56
CA ALA A 30 -9.30 1.07 -4.80
C ALA A 30 -10.61 0.57 -4.17
N ILE A 31 -11.40 1.46 -3.57
CA ILE A 31 -12.72 1.12 -3.00
C ILE A 31 -13.68 0.67 -4.09
N ALA A 32 -13.68 1.33 -5.26
CA ALA A 32 -14.51 0.93 -6.39
C ALA A 32 -14.14 -0.45 -6.98
N THR A 33 -12.95 -0.97 -6.66
CA THR A 33 -12.49 -2.30 -7.11
C THR A 33 -12.97 -3.43 -6.19
N LEU A 34 -13.51 -3.13 -5.01
CA LEU A 34 -14.02 -4.13 -4.08
C LEU A 34 -15.28 -4.81 -4.63
N ASP A 35 -15.31 -6.14 -4.60
CA ASP A 35 -16.52 -6.92 -4.90
C ASP A 35 -17.55 -6.78 -3.78
N GLN A 36 -17.07 -6.76 -2.53
CA GLN A 36 -17.89 -6.56 -1.34
C GLN A 36 -17.19 -5.60 -0.38
N ARG A 37 -17.94 -4.64 0.16
CA ARG A 37 -17.50 -3.82 1.29
C ARG A 37 -17.91 -4.49 2.60
N HIS A 38 -17.01 -4.50 3.57
CA HIS A 38 -17.24 -5.04 4.90
C HIS A 38 -17.48 -3.92 5.91
N GLU A 39 -18.12 -4.28 7.03
CA GLU A 39 -18.29 -3.38 8.17
C GLU A 39 -16.95 -2.99 8.79
N ASN A 40 -16.92 -1.79 9.39
CA ASN A 40 -15.73 -1.29 10.06
C ASN A 40 -15.43 -2.09 11.33
N LEU A 41 -14.14 -2.29 11.60
CA LEU A 41 -13.67 -2.89 12.85
C LEU A 41 -13.17 -1.82 13.82
N PRO A 42 -13.28 -2.05 15.14
CA PRO A 42 -12.78 -1.11 16.13
C PRO A 42 -11.26 -0.99 16.04
N LYS A 43 -10.76 0.22 15.83
CA LYS A 43 -9.32 0.49 15.72
C LYS A 43 -8.69 0.80 17.09
N PRO A 44 -7.43 0.40 17.33
CA PRO A 44 -6.68 0.81 18.51
C PRO A 44 -6.60 2.34 18.66
N PRO A 45 -6.59 2.89 19.89
CA PRO A 45 -6.54 4.35 20.11
C PRO A 45 -5.30 5.04 19.53
N ASN A 46 -4.20 4.31 19.40
CA ASN A 46 -2.93 4.77 18.84
C ASN A 46 -2.87 4.65 17.30
N ASP A 47 -3.87 4.06 16.66
CA ASP A 47 -3.96 3.97 15.21
C ASP A 47 -4.83 5.09 14.64
N ASN A 48 -4.18 6.08 14.02
CA ASN A 48 -4.84 7.23 13.40
C ASN A 48 -5.26 6.98 11.94
N ASN A 49 -5.01 5.79 11.39
CA ASN A 49 -5.43 5.47 10.04
C ASN A 49 -6.96 5.36 9.94
N THR A 50 -7.47 5.63 8.75
CA THR A 50 -8.85 5.32 8.35
C THR A 50 -8.81 4.15 7.37
N TYR A 51 -9.55 3.09 7.69
CA TYR A 51 -9.59 1.88 6.89
C TYR A 51 -10.90 1.74 6.14
N THR A 52 -10.84 1.22 4.93
CA THR A 52 -11.98 0.59 4.26
C THR A 52 -11.67 -0.88 4.09
N LEU A 53 -12.63 -1.71 4.49
CA LEU A 53 -12.50 -3.15 4.51
C LEU A 53 -13.38 -3.77 3.42
N GLY A 54 -12.89 -4.82 2.78
CA GLY A 54 -13.67 -5.51 1.76
C GLY A 54 -13.01 -6.77 1.23
N SER A 55 -13.54 -7.28 0.13
CA SER A 55 -12.98 -8.40 -0.62
C SER A 55 -12.79 -8.09 -2.10
N ILE A 56 -11.78 -8.72 -2.69
CA ILE A 56 -11.58 -8.84 -4.14
C ILE A 56 -11.33 -10.33 -4.43
N GLY A 57 -12.26 -10.97 -5.11
CA GLY A 57 -12.37 -12.40 -5.22
C GLY A 57 -12.34 -13.07 -3.85
N LYS A 58 -11.36 -13.95 -3.65
CA LYS A 58 -11.13 -14.67 -2.39
C LYS A 58 -10.26 -13.93 -1.37
N HIS A 59 -9.82 -12.71 -1.68
CA HIS A 59 -8.87 -11.97 -0.86
C HIS A 59 -9.58 -10.91 -0.04
N SER A 60 -9.45 -10.98 1.29
CA SER A 60 -9.87 -9.92 2.20
C SER A 60 -8.80 -8.82 2.24
N VAL A 61 -9.21 -7.59 1.92
CA VAL A 61 -8.32 -6.43 1.70
C VAL A 61 -8.60 -5.33 2.72
N VAL A 62 -7.54 -4.71 3.23
CA VAL A 62 -7.57 -3.49 4.05
C VAL A 62 -7.03 -2.33 3.22
N ILE A 63 -7.85 -1.33 2.94
CA ILE A 63 -7.45 -0.14 2.20
C ILE A 63 -7.24 1.02 3.18
N ALA A 64 -6.08 1.69 3.10
CA ALA A 64 -5.83 2.96 3.77
C ALA A 64 -5.29 4.00 2.80
N CYS A 65 -5.52 5.28 3.10
CA CYS A 65 -4.95 6.40 2.37
C CYS A 65 -4.04 7.21 3.28
N LEU A 66 -2.99 7.80 2.72
CA LEU A 66 -2.17 8.76 3.44
C LEU A 66 -3.01 9.97 3.88
N PRO A 67 -2.69 10.60 5.04
CA PRO A 67 -3.38 11.80 5.48
C PRO A 67 -3.28 12.92 4.43
N LYS A 68 -4.38 13.66 4.24
CA LYS A 68 -4.44 14.76 3.28
C LYS A 68 -3.29 15.75 3.51
N GLY A 69 -2.55 16.05 2.45
CA GLY A 69 -1.39 16.97 2.50
C GLY A 69 -0.11 16.37 3.08
N LYS A 70 -0.10 15.10 3.51
CA LYS A 70 1.09 14.38 4.00
C LYS A 70 1.45 13.25 3.04
N ILE A 71 1.96 13.62 1.86
CA ILE A 71 2.49 12.66 0.88
C ILE A 71 3.95 12.34 1.23
N GLY A 72 4.43 11.17 0.82
CA GLY A 72 5.84 10.81 0.88
C GLY A 72 6.08 9.48 1.60
N THR A 73 7.34 9.04 1.55
CA THR A 73 7.78 7.73 2.06
C THR A 73 7.57 7.58 3.56
N ILE A 74 7.79 8.63 4.35
CA ILE A 74 7.59 8.60 5.81
C ILE A 74 6.12 8.37 6.15
N SER A 75 5.21 9.13 5.53
CA SER A 75 3.77 8.96 5.81
C SER A 75 3.27 7.60 5.35
N ALA A 76 3.75 7.10 4.20
CA ALA A 76 3.43 5.76 3.74
C ALA A 76 3.92 4.67 4.71
N ALA A 77 5.15 4.81 5.22
CA ALA A 77 5.71 3.88 6.21
C ALA A 77 4.91 3.88 7.52
N THR A 78 4.47 5.05 8.02
CA THR A 78 3.63 5.14 9.21
C THR A 78 2.27 4.47 8.98
N VAL A 79 1.61 4.76 7.86
CA VAL A 79 0.31 4.15 7.52
C VAL A 79 0.44 2.63 7.42
N ALA A 80 1.45 2.13 6.70
CA ALA A 80 1.68 0.71 6.54
C ALA A 80 2.02 0.01 7.87
N THR A 81 2.89 0.61 8.69
CA THR A 81 3.27 0.05 10.00
C THR A 81 2.07 -0.08 10.92
N ASN A 82 1.24 0.97 11.02
CA ASN A 82 0.02 0.95 11.82
C ASN A 82 -0.99 -0.09 11.28
N MET A 83 -1.15 -0.18 9.96
CA MET A 83 -2.02 -1.16 9.32
C MET A 83 -1.60 -2.60 9.68
N ILE A 84 -0.32 -2.93 9.57
CA ILE A 84 0.19 -4.27 9.89
C ILE A 84 0.05 -4.56 11.39
N SER A 85 0.24 -3.55 12.25
CA SER A 85 0.04 -3.69 13.70
C SER A 85 -1.43 -3.95 14.07
N THR A 86 -2.36 -3.29 13.39
CA THR A 86 -3.80 -3.43 13.65
C THR A 86 -4.37 -4.71 13.03
N PHE A 87 -3.94 -5.07 11.82
CA PHE A 87 -4.40 -6.25 11.09
C PHE A 87 -3.27 -7.29 11.00
N GLN A 88 -3.10 -8.05 12.08
CA GLN A 88 -2.00 -9.03 12.22
C GLN A 88 -2.12 -10.22 11.25
N GLY A 89 -3.28 -10.40 10.59
CA GLY A 89 -3.46 -11.38 9.52
C GLY A 89 -2.82 -10.99 8.18
N ILE A 90 -2.38 -9.73 8.03
CA ILE A 90 -1.79 -9.24 6.77
C ILE A 90 -0.51 -10.01 6.45
N LYS A 91 -0.47 -10.59 5.25
CA LYS A 91 0.69 -11.32 4.72
C LYS A 91 1.60 -10.42 3.89
N PHE A 92 1.02 -9.43 3.22
CA PHE A 92 1.76 -8.44 2.45
C PHE A 92 0.95 -7.15 2.28
N CYS A 93 1.65 -6.04 2.10
CA CYS A 93 1.07 -4.74 1.78
C CYS A 93 1.52 -4.29 0.38
N LEU A 94 0.58 -3.72 -0.37
CA LEU A 94 0.82 -3.09 -1.66
C LEU A 94 0.72 -1.57 -1.51
N MET A 95 1.70 -0.85 -2.04
CA MET A 95 1.57 0.59 -2.30
C MET A 95 1.11 0.73 -3.75
N VAL A 96 -0.12 1.19 -3.96
CA VAL A 96 -0.72 1.32 -5.29
C VAL A 96 -1.21 2.74 -5.49
N GLY A 97 -0.78 3.36 -6.57
CA GLY A 97 -1.12 4.73 -6.90
C GLY A 97 -0.65 5.11 -8.29
N ILE A 98 -0.88 6.36 -8.67
CA ILE A 98 -0.42 6.90 -9.94
C ILE A 98 1.03 7.39 -9.82
N GLY A 99 1.76 7.35 -10.92
CA GLY A 99 3.15 7.80 -10.99
C GLY A 99 3.45 8.54 -12.29
N GLY A 100 4.49 9.36 -12.27
CA GLY A 100 5.05 9.95 -13.48
C GLY A 100 5.98 8.96 -14.20
N GLY A 101 5.99 8.99 -15.53
CA GLY A 101 6.87 8.17 -16.36
C GLY A 101 7.84 9.01 -17.18
N ILE A 102 9.03 8.46 -17.46
CA ILE A 102 10.03 9.06 -18.36
C ILE A 102 10.03 8.26 -19.68
N PRO A 103 9.59 8.85 -20.81
CA PRO A 103 9.63 8.20 -22.12
C PRO A 103 11.07 7.82 -22.55
N PRO A 104 11.24 6.88 -23.51
CA PRO A 104 10.20 6.20 -24.31
C PRO A 104 9.71 4.87 -23.72
N LYS A 105 10.22 4.46 -22.54
CA LYS A 105 9.99 3.13 -21.98
C LYS A 105 8.64 2.96 -21.25
N VAL A 106 7.97 4.06 -20.94
CA VAL A 106 6.64 4.10 -20.31
C VAL A 106 5.74 5.07 -21.07
N ARG A 107 4.47 4.71 -21.17
CA ARG A 107 3.38 5.48 -21.78
C ARG A 107 2.24 5.67 -20.77
N LEU A 108 1.37 6.64 -21.01
CA LEU A 108 0.17 6.82 -20.20
C LEU A 108 -0.71 5.56 -20.28
N GLY A 109 -1.16 5.09 -19.12
CA GLY A 109 -1.95 3.87 -19.00
C GLY A 109 -1.14 2.61 -18.68
N ASP A 110 0.19 2.66 -18.77
CA ASP A 110 1.03 1.52 -18.38
C ASP A 110 0.94 1.28 -16.86
N VAL A 111 0.80 0.02 -16.48
CA VAL A 111 0.94 -0.43 -15.09
C VAL A 111 2.35 -0.93 -14.88
N VAL A 112 3.08 -0.26 -13.99
CA VAL A 112 4.46 -0.63 -13.65
C VAL A 112 4.47 -1.39 -12.33
N VAL A 113 5.06 -2.59 -12.34
CA VAL A 113 5.26 -3.40 -11.14
C VAL A 113 6.74 -3.38 -10.78
N SER A 114 7.05 -3.01 -9.53
CA SER A 114 8.42 -3.05 -9.02
C SER A 114 8.92 -4.49 -8.98
N THR A 115 10.02 -4.78 -9.67
CA THR A 115 10.67 -6.10 -9.67
C THR A 115 12.14 -5.97 -9.30
N PRO A 116 12.63 -6.68 -8.28
CA PRO A 116 14.05 -6.67 -7.94
C PRO A 116 14.88 -7.34 -9.04
N VAL A 117 16.03 -6.76 -9.40
CA VAL A 117 16.97 -7.28 -10.40
C VAL A 117 18.41 -7.08 -9.92
N GLY A 118 19.12 -8.18 -9.67
CA GLY A 118 20.49 -8.14 -9.15
C GLY A 118 20.57 -7.36 -7.83
N ALA A 119 21.35 -6.28 -7.81
CA ALA A 119 21.49 -5.41 -6.63
C ALA A 119 20.40 -4.32 -6.52
N LEU A 120 19.41 -4.29 -7.42
CA LEU A 120 18.32 -3.31 -7.39
C LEU A 120 17.08 -3.93 -6.72
N PRO A 121 16.53 -3.31 -5.65
CA PRO A 121 15.37 -3.85 -4.92
C PRO A 121 14.02 -3.63 -5.63
N GLY A 122 14.03 -3.15 -6.88
CA GLY A 122 12.85 -2.79 -7.66
C GLY A 122 12.37 -1.34 -7.46
N VAL A 123 12.49 -0.79 -6.24
CA VAL A 123 12.26 0.65 -5.98
C VAL A 123 13.55 1.32 -5.52
N VAL A 124 13.98 2.34 -6.25
CA VAL A 124 15.18 3.11 -5.95
C VAL A 124 14.80 4.46 -5.35
N GLN A 125 15.28 4.72 -4.14
CA GLN A 125 15.17 6.04 -3.53
C GLN A 125 16.25 6.97 -4.13
N TYR A 126 15.84 7.90 -4.99
CA TYR A 126 16.77 8.76 -5.75
C TYR A 126 17.21 10.02 -4.98
N ASP A 127 16.45 10.43 -3.97
CA ASP A 127 16.73 11.59 -3.12
C ASP A 127 17.66 11.27 -1.93
N LEU A 128 18.13 10.02 -1.80
CA LEU A 128 18.96 9.56 -0.70
C LEU A 128 20.34 9.07 -1.17
N GLY A 129 21.36 9.90 -0.92
CA GLY A 129 22.74 9.56 -1.21
C GLY A 129 23.73 10.59 -0.69
N LYS A 130 25.02 10.30 -0.84
CA LYS A 130 26.13 11.13 -0.41
C LYS A 130 26.74 11.83 -1.61
N ALA A 131 26.84 13.16 -1.53
CA ALA A 131 27.66 13.93 -2.45
C ALA A 131 29.13 13.83 -2.01
N HIS A 132 29.99 13.36 -2.91
CA HIS A 132 31.44 13.34 -2.75
C HIS A 132 32.07 14.53 -3.48
N HIS A 133 33.31 14.88 -3.11
CA HIS A 133 34.08 15.91 -3.80
C HIS A 133 34.17 15.61 -5.31
N GLY A 134 34.03 16.66 -6.13
CA GLY A 134 34.07 16.56 -7.59
C GLY A 134 32.72 16.21 -8.25
N GLY A 135 31.59 16.41 -7.56
CA GLY A 135 30.25 16.27 -8.14
C GLY A 135 29.76 14.81 -8.29
N LYS A 136 30.42 13.86 -7.63
CA LYS A 136 30.00 12.45 -7.64
C LYS A 136 28.93 12.22 -6.58
N PHE A 137 27.78 11.70 -6.97
CA PHE A 137 26.72 11.28 -6.04
C PHE A 137 26.75 9.75 -5.88
N GLU A 138 26.86 9.28 -4.65
CA GLU A 138 26.78 7.88 -4.30
C GLU A 138 25.43 7.59 -3.64
N ARG A 139 24.64 6.68 -4.21
CA ARG A 139 23.39 6.24 -3.59
C ARG A 139 23.71 5.33 -2.40
N THR A 140 23.27 5.73 -1.20
CA THR A 140 23.54 4.98 0.04
C THR A 140 22.34 4.23 0.60
N GLY A 141 21.18 4.30 -0.06
CA GLY A 141 19.94 3.67 0.39
C GLY A 141 19.32 2.71 -0.63
N ALA A 142 18.61 1.71 -0.11
CA ALA A 142 17.75 0.80 -0.84
C ALA A 142 16.51 0.52 0.01
N LEU A 143 15.33 0.43 -0.61
CA LEU A 143 14.13 -0.07 0.07
C LEU A 143 14.21 -1.61 0.19
N ASN A 144 13.47 -2.18 1.14
CA ASN A 144 13.36 -3.63 1.25
C ASN A 144 12.78 -4.21 -0.05
N SER A 145 13.25 -5.41 -0.40
CA SER A 145 12.68 -6.15 -1.53
C SER A 145 11.23 -6.55 -1.24
N PRO A 146 10.38 -6.70 -2.27
CA PRO A 146 9.05 -7.26 -2.09
C PRO A 146 9.12 -8.67 -1.46
N PRO A 147 8.05 -9.12 -0.77
CA PRO A 147 8.00 -10.46 -0.19
C PRO A 147 8.25 -11.56 -1.24
N ASN A 148 8.86 -12.68 -0.82
CA ASN A 148 9.08 -13.87 -1.66
C ASN A 148 7.78 -14.64 -1.91
#